data_AF-A0A369GTQ0-F1
#
_entry.id   AF-A0A369GTQ0-F1
#
_cell.length_a   1.000
_cell.length_b   1.000
_cell.length_c   1.000
_cell.angle_alpha   90.00
_cell.angle_beta   90.00
_cell.angle_gamma   90.00
#
_symmetry.space_group_name_H-M   'P 1'
#
loop_
_entity.id
_entity.type
_entity.pdbx_description
1 polymer ?
#
loop_
_entity_poly.entity_id
_entity_poly.type
_entity_poly.pdbx_seq_one_letter_code
_entity_poly.pdbx_strand_id
1 'polypeptide(L)'
;MRIQLPVREASSSSKPAVKYPGKLHARRVAEQLGAECGLIYLAGQAERNLEDSDQPIPFRQRRYFFYLAGADFPGCHVTYDIAVEELVLWVPYVAPKDVLWFGSTPSPDECMKRFDVDRVCLVDGLESYVDEYRESHPSAPIYILDGKQKPRSDRDVFEDMALKDAMDRARVVKTEYEISMIRKANDISSAAHRAVASSLSRLRSERDVEAVFQATCTSHGTRTQAYPIIAGAGSNASTLHYDANDGSLEGRELLLLDAGCEWNCYASDVTRTMPVKGTFSPRAAAVYAVVREMQAVCIRAVRPGACFRCLHLLAADVALDGLLRLGVLRGERREICEAGTVAAFFPHGLGHHVGLEVHDVDGGKRVSITPSSLLAMKSGEESKTTRRKRTGLRPNMIVTVEPGIYFCRPYLEASFVHHPVHGRFIDGRVLEAFYPVGGVRIEDDILVTENGGENLTTAPKEEGEL
;
A
#
# COMPACT_ATOMS: atom_id res chain seq x y z
N MET A 1 -27.15 -16.87 -37.31
CA MET A 1 -27.41 -15.42 -37.27
C MET A 1 -26.43 -14.81 -36.27
N ARG A 2 -25.30 -14.26 -36.76
CA ARG A 2 -24.23 -13.69 -35.92
C ARG A 2 -24.66 -12.29 -35.46
N ILE A 3 -24.73 -12.08 -34.15
CA ILE A 3 -25.01 -10.76 -33.57
C ILE A 3 -23.66 -10.03 -33.45
N GLN A 4 -23.42 -9.05 -34.32
CA GLN A 4 -22.35 -8.07 -34.18
C GLN A 4 -22.75 -7.08 -33.08
N LEU A 5 -21.98 -7.02 -32.00
CA LEU A 5 -22.04 -5.92 -31.03
C LEU A 5 -21.20 -4.75 -31.57
N PRO A 6 -21.68 -3.50 -31.49
CA PRO A 6 -20.98 -2.35 -32.04
C PRO A 6 -19.77 -2.01 -31.18
N VAL A 7 -18.58 -2.07 -31.79
CA VAL A 7 -17.36 -1.46 -31.23
C VAL A 7 -17.53 0.05 -31.38
N ARG A 8 -17.63 0.77 -30.26
CA ARG A 8 -17.55 2.23 -30.26
C ARG A 8 -16.15 2.65 -30.67
N GLU A 9 -16.01 3.26 -31.83
CA GLU A 9 -14.78 3.94 -32.24
C GLU A 9 -14.50 5.10 -31.26
N ALA A 10 -13.36 5.04 -30.59
CA ALA A 10 -12.90 6.11 -29.72
C ALA A 10 -12.45 7.29 -30.59
N SER A 11 -13.13 8.44 -30.46
CA SER A 11 -12.75 9.68 -31.13
C SER A 11 -11.36 10.12 -30.66
N SER A 12 -10.39 10.14 -31.57
CA SER A 12 -9.03 10.61 -31.32
C SER A 12 -8.96 12.14 -31.29
N SER A 13 -9.35 12.75 -30.16
CA SER A 13 -8.79 14.05 -29.78
C SER A 13 -7.61 13.77 -28.83
N SER A 14 -6.38 13.73 -29.35
CA SER A 14 -5.20 13.51 -28.53
C SER A 14 -4.98 14.73 -27.63
N LYS A 15 -5.57 14.70 -26.42
CA LYS A 15 -5.11 15.55 -25.33
C LYS A 15 -3.59 15.34 -25.20
N PRO A 16 -2.79 16.40 -25.04
CA PRO A 16 -1.36 16.24 -24.83
C PRO A 16 -1.13 15.28 -23.65
N ALA A 17 -0.19 14.35 -23.80
CA ALA A 17 0.13 13.39 -22.75
C ALA A 17 0.53 14.14 -21.48
N VAL A 18 -0.14 13.83 -20.36
CA VAL A 18 0.17 14.42 -19.07
C VAL A 18 1.54 13.93 -18.63
N LYS A 19 2.49 14.86 -18.44
CA LYS A 19 3.82 14.56 -17.90
C LYS A 19 3.74 14.13 -16.45
N TYR A 20 4.70 13.31 -16.01
CA TYR A 20 4.93 13.08 -14.59
C TYR A 20 5.26 14.43 -13.90
N PRO A 21 4.60 14.80 -12.79
CA PRO A 21 4.69 16.16 -12.23
C PRO A 21 5.91 16.37 -11.31
N GLY A 22 7.10 16.07 -11.80
CA GLY A 22 8.36 16.11 -11.03
C GLY A 22 8.64 17.46 -10.39
N LYS A 23 8.50 18.57 -11.13
CA LYS A 23 8.70 19.93 -10.58
C LYS A 23 7.73 20.25 -9.44
N LEU A 24 6.46 19.88 -9.56
CA LEU A 24 5.47 20.07 -8.50
C LEU A 24 5.87 19.28 -7.24
N HIS A 25 6.29 18.03 -7.41
CA HIS A 25 6.79 17.21 -6.31
C HIS A 25 8.04 17.82 -5.66
N ALA A 26 8.99 18.32 -6.45
CA ALA A 26 10.21 18.96 -5.97
C ALA A 26 9.93 20.20 -5.10
N ARG A 27 9.05 21.10 -5.59
CA ARG A 27 8.62 22.28 -4.84
C ARG A 27 7.96 21.90 -3.51
N ARG A 28 7.04 20.92 -3.53
CA ARG A 28 6.40 20.43 -2.29
C ARG A 28 7.41 19.89 -1.29
N VAL A 29 8.44 19.18 -1.75
CA VAL A 29 9.51 18.70 -0.85
C VAL A 29 10.29 19.86 -0.25
N ALA A 30 10.69 20.85 -1.05
CA ALA A 30 11.40 22.03 -0.57
C ALA A 30 10.54 22.84 0.44
N GLU A 31 9.25 23.03 0.15
CA GLU A 31 8.29 23.65 1.07
C GLU A 31 8.19 22.88 2.41
N GLN A 32 8.10 21.54 2.36
CA GLN A 32 8.08 20.71 3.56
C GLN A 32 9.40 20.72 4.32
N LEU A 33 10.52 20.90 3.62
CA LEU A 33 11.85 21.02 4.21
C LEU A 33 12.03 22.37 4.90
N GLY A 34 11.35 23.42 4.42
CA GLY A 34 11.48 24.78 4.95
C GLY A 34 12.82 25.42 4.61
N ALA A 35 13.48 24.94 3.55
CA ALA A 35 14.76 25.45 3.08
C ALA A 35 14.55 26.41 1.90
N GLU A 36 15.25 27.54 1.90
CA GLU A 36 15.25 28.51 0.80
C GLU A 36 16.40 28.27 -0.21
N CYS A 37 17.38 27.45 0.17
CA CYS A 37 18.53 27.09 -0.67
C CYS A 37 19.05 25.69 -0.32
N GLY A 38 19.91 25.14 -1.17
CA GLY A 38 20.46 23.79 -1.02
C GLY A 38 20.13 22.92 -2.22
N LEU A 39 20.89 21.83 -2.37
CA LEU A 39 20.73 20.88 -3.45
C LEU A 39 20.14 19.58 -2.90
N ILE A 40 18.94 19.21 -3.35
CA ILE A 40 18.42 17.87 -3.11
C ILE A 40 19.07 16.94 -4.13
N TYR A 41 19.71 15.87 -3.66
CA TYR A 41 20.29 14.83 -4.49
C TYR A 41 19.68 13.48 -4.13
N LEU A 42 19.16 12.74 -5.11
CA LEU A 42 18.71 11.37 -4.93
C LEU A 42 19.28 10.45 -6.02
N ALA A 43 19.86 9.35 -5.57
CA ALA A 43 20.27 8.25 -6.45
C ALA A 43 19.09 7.28 -6.67
N GLY A 44 18.79 7.01 -7.93
CA GLY A 44 17.89 5.93 -8.34
C GLY A 44 18.52 4.55 -8.08
N GLN A 45 17.74 3.52 -8.36
CA GLN A 45 18.16 2.13 -8.21
C GLN A 45 19.08 1.74 -9.36
N ALA A 46 20.23 1.17 -9.04
CA ALA A 46 21.08 0.49 -10.02
C ALA A 46 20.53 -0.91 -10.32
N GLU A 47 20.78 -1.39 -11.54
CA GLU A 47 20.56 -2.79 -11.88
C GLU A 47 21.48 -3.69 -11.04
N ARG A 48 20.99 -4.87 -10.69
CA ARG A 48 21.70 -5.85 -9.86
C ARG A 48 21.38 -7.24 -10.38
N ASN A 49 22.37 -8.10 -10.38
CA ASN A 49 22.18 -9.52 -10.69
C ASN A 49 22.02 -10.34 -9.42
N LEU A 50 21.42 -11.53 -9.59
CA LEU A 50 21.45 -12.57 -8.58
C LEU A 50 22.90 -12.94 -8.25
N GLU A 51 23.13 -13.38 -7.00
CA GLU A 51 24.46 -13.79 -6.54
C GLU A 51 25.02 -14.89 -7.46
N ASP A 52 26.27 -14.70 -7.90
CA ASP A 52 26.99 -15.59 -8.82
C ASP A 52 26.25 -15.91 -10.14
N SER A 53 25.40 -15.00 -10.62
CA SER A 53 24.61 -15.16 -11.85
C SER A 53 24.67 -13.93 -12.75
N ASP A 54 24.46 -14.14 -14.05
CA ASP A 54 24.22 -13.07 -15.03
C ASP A 54 22.74 -12.66 -15.12
N GLN A 55 21.87 -13.33 -14.35
CA GLN A 55 20.43 -13.05 -14.34
C GLN A 55 20.11 -11.82 -13.47
N PRO A 56 19.40 -10.80 -13.99
CA PRO A 56 19.03 -9.63 -13.23
C PRO A 56 17.99 -9.97 -12.15
N ILE A 57 18.12 -9.33 -10.99
CA ILE A 57 17.06 -9.25 -9.99
C ILE A 57 15.93 -8.39 -10.59
N PRO A 58 14.64 -8.76 -10.41
CA PRO A 58 13.54 -7.91 -10.83
C PRO A 58 13.72 -6.46 -10.37
N PHE A 59 13.79 -5.54 -11.34
CA PHE A 59 14.03 -4.14 -11.07
C PHE A 59 12.83 -3.50 -10.36
N ARG A 60 13.10 -2.77 -9.28
CA ARG A 60 12.13 -1.90 -8.59
C ARG A 60 12.81 -0.60 -8.24
N GLN A 61 12.28 0.51 -8.77
CA GLN A 61 12.85 1.83 -8.52
C GLN A 61 12.65 2.28 -7.06
N ARG A 62 13.63 3.03 -6.54
CA ARG A 62 13.54 3.70 -5.23
C ARG A 62 12.42 4.74 -5.24
N ARG A 63 11.46 4.63 -4.32
CA ARG A 63 10.26 5.48 -4.33
C ARG A 63 10.51 6.96 -4.08
N TYR A 64 11.49 7.32 -3.26
CA TYR A 64 11.82 8.73 -3.08
C TYR A 64 12.45 9.34 -4.33
N PHE A 65 13.35 8.61 -5.00
CA PHE A 65 13.89 9.03 -6.31
C PHE A 65 12.74 9.16 -7.33
N PHE A 66 11.91 8.12 -7.46
CA PHE A 66 10.78 8.13 -8.39
C PHE A 66 9.83 9.29 -8.11
N TYR A 67 9.56 9.62 -6.84
CA TYR A 67 8.69 10.73 -6.46
C TYR A 67 9.12 12.07 -7.07
N LEU A 68 10.43 12.36 -7.16
CA LEU A 68 10.93 13.58 -7.80
C LEU A 68 11.06 13.45 -9.32
N ALA A 69 11.51 12.29 -9.80
CA ALA A 69 11.96 12.14 -11.19
C ALA A 69 10.92 11.52 -12.15
N GLY A 70 10.06 10.63 -11.65
CA GLY A 70 9.17 9.79 -12.46
C GLY A 70 9.85 8.72 -13.32
N ALA A 71 11.19 8.68 -13.36
CA ALA A 71 11.96 7.73 -14.15
C ALA A 71 11.99 6.33 -13.49
N ASP A 72 11.50 5.32 -14.21
CA ASP A 72 11.43 3.93 -13.76
C ASP A 72 12.34 3.01 -14.59
N PHE A 73 13.62 3.33 -14.63
CA PHE A 73 14.66 2.53 -15.27
C PHE A 73 16.00 2.72 -14.53
N PRO A 74 16.94 1.77 -14.62
CA PRO A 74 18.09 1.72 -13.71
C PRO A 74 19.10 2.85 -13.94
N GLY A 75 19.90 3.13 -12.92
CA GLY A 75 21.09 3.99 -13.02
C GLY A 75 20.81 5.49 -13.15
N CYS A 76 19.58 5.93 -12.94
CA CYS A 76 19.23 7.35 -12.98
C CYS A 76 19.55 8.07 -11.66
N HIS A 77 19.76 9.38 -11.72
CA HIS A 77 19.90 10.27 -10.56
C HIS A 77 19.08 11.54 -10.77
N VAL A 78 18.74 12.25 -9.69
CA VAL A 78 17.99 13.51 -9.79
C VAL A 78 18.60 14.52 -8.83
N THR A 79 18.73 15.75 -9.32
CA THR A 79 19.14 16.90 -8.51
C THR A 79 18.10 18.00 -8.61
N TYR A 80 17.81 18.65 -7.48
CA TYR A 80 16.94 19.81 -7.43
C TYR A 80 17.61 20.94 -6.67
N ASP A 81 17.97 22.01 -7.37
CA ASP A 81 18.45 23.25 -6.75
C ASP A 81 17.25 24.05 -6.25
N ILE A 82 17.13 24.17 -4.93
CA ILE A 82 15.99 24.81 -4.28
C ILE A 82 15.94 26.31 -4.60
N ALA A 83 17.09 26.98 -4.69
CA ALA A 83 17.13 28.44 -4.80
C ALA A 83 16.68 28.94 -6.18
N VAL A 84 17.01 28.19 -7.24
CA VAL A 84 16.63 28.52 -8.63
C VAL A 84 15.49 27.65 -9.17
N GLU A 85 14.96 26.73 -8.36
CA GLU A 85 13.93 25.76 -8.71
C GLU A 85 14.24 24.93 -9.97
N GLU A 86 15.50 24.53 -10.16
CA GLU A 86 15.95 23.73 -11.30
C GLU A 86 15.97 22.24 -10.95
N LEU A 87 15.12 21.45 -11.62
CA LEU A 87 15.06 20.00 -11.51
C LEU A 87 15.77 19.34 -12.70
N VAL A 88 16.87 18.63 -12.42
CA VAL A 88 17.67 17.94 -13.43
C VAL A 88 17.59 16.43 -13.23
N LEU A 89 17.16 15.73 -14.28
CA LEU A 89 17.21 14.27 -14.35
C LEU A 89 18.51 13.83 -15.04
N TRP A 90 19.22 12.91 -14.42
CA TRP A 90 20.47 12.34 -14.93
C TRP A 90 20.21 10.90 -15.36
N VAL A 91 20.42 10.61 -16.64
CA VAL A 91 20.15 9.29 -17.23
C VAL A 91 21.46 8.62 -17.70
N PRO A 92 21.57 7.28 -17.61
CA PRO A 92 22.74 6.58 -18.12
C PRO A 92 22.82 6.69 -19.64
N TYR A 93 24.04 6.77 -20.18
CA TYR A 93 24.28 6.57 -21.60
C TYR A 93 24.18 5.08 -21.94
N VAL A 94 23.42 4.74 -22.98
CA VAL A 94 23.34 3.36 -23.51
C VAL A 94 24.08 3.32 -24.84
N ALA A 95 25.17 2.56 -24.90
CA ALA A 95 25.93 2.42 -26.13
C ALA A 95 25.09 1.66 -27.19
N PRO A 96 25.17 2.01 -28.48
CA PRO A 96 24.38 1.36 -29.53
C PRO A 96 24.53 -0.18 -29.58
N LYS A 97 25.71 -0.69 -29.20
CA LYS A 97 25.95 -2.15 -29.12
C LYS A 97 25.12 -2.83 -28.02
N ASP A 98 24.82 -2.13 -26.92
CA ASP A 98 24.11 -2.70 -25.77
C ASP A 98 22.59 -2.71 -26.04
N VAL A 99 22.11 -1.80 -26.90
CA VAL A 99 20.73 -1.79 -27.40
C VAL A 99 20.36 -3.11 -28.08
N LEU A 100 21.31 -3.75 -28.77
CA LEU A 100 21.11 -5.06 -29.39
C LEU A 100 20.77 -6.15 -28.37
N TRP A 101 21.33 -6.06 -27.15
CA TRP A 101 21.21 -7.10 -26.13
C TRP A 101 20.06 -6.84 -25.16
N PHE A 102 19.89 -5.60 -24.73
CA PHE A 102 19.01 -5.24 -23.61
C PHE A 102 17.88 -4.29 -24.00
N GLY A 103 17.83 -3.86 -25.26
CA GLY A 103 16.93 -2.80 -25.72
C GLY A 103 17.42 -1.41 -25.30
N SER A 104 16.60 -0.39 -25.57
CA SER A 104 16.91 1.00 -25.24
C SER A 104 16.20 1.45 -23.96
N THR A 105 16.86 2.29 -23.18
CA THR A 105 16.21 3.16 -22.21
C THR A 105 15.78 4.46 -22.88
N PRO A 106 14.85 5.23 -22.29
CA PRO A 106 14.44 6.51 -22.84
C PRO A 106 15.62 7.47 -22.98
N SER A 107 15.79 8.02 -24.17
CA SER A 107 16.76 9.09 -24.46
C SER A 107 16.46 10.38 -23.66
N PRO A 108 17.41 11.32 -23.57
CA PRO A 108 17.16 12.62 -22.95
C PRO A 108 15.94 13.35 -23.51
N ASP A 109 15.76 13.35 -24.83
CA ASP A 109 14.61 13.99 -25.50
C ASP A 109 13.28 13.29 -25.18
N GLU A 110 13.28 11.97 -25.03
CA GLU A 110 12.09 11.22 -24.62
C GLU A 110 11.77 11.45 -23.15
N CYS A 111 12.78 11.54 -22.29
CA CYS A 111 12.63 11.91 -20.88
C CYS A 111 12.02 13.32 -20.75
N MET A 112 12.53 14.29 -21.51
CA MET A 112 11.99 15.66 -21.53
C MET A 112 10.52 15.72 -21.98
N LYS A 113 10.04 14.74 -22.75
CA LYS A 113 8.62 14.64 -23.15
C LYS A 113 7.75 13.97 -22.08
N ARG A 114 8.31 13.06 -21.29
CA ARG A 114 7.59 12.22 -20.30
C ARG A 114 7.55 12.83 -18.90
N PHE A 115 8.62 13.50 -18.50
CA PHE A 115 8.82 13.98 -17.14
C PHE A 115 8.85 15.50 -17.12
N ASP A 116 8.19 16.10 -16.13
CA ASP A 116 8.24 17.53 -15.87
C ASP A 116 9.53 17.84 -15.09
N VAL A 117 10.61 18.04 -15.84
CA VAL A 117 11.96 18.40 -15.41
C VAL A 117 12.48 19.53 -16.29
N ASP A 118 13.41 20.34 -15.78
CA ASP A 118 13.98 21.46 -16.53
C ASP A 118 15.03 20.97 -17.53
N ARG A 119 15.82 19.96 -17.15
CA ARG A 119 16.90 19.40 -17.97
C ARG A 119 17.00 17.89 -17.79
N VAL A 120 17.45 17.23 -18.85
CA VAL A 120 17.90 15.84 -18.80
C VAL A 120 19.35 15.79 -19.28
N CYS A 121 20.23 15.29 -18.42
CA CYS A 121 21.68 15.21 -18.65
C CYS A 121 22.15 13.76 -18.58
N LEU A 122 23.35 13.48 -19.12
CA LEU A 122 23.99 12.18 -18.94
C LEU A 122 24.68 12.10 -17.57
N VAL A 123 24.60 10.94 -16.93
CA VAL A 123 25.19 10.69 -15.60
C VAL A 123 26.69 10.98 -15.55
N ASP A 124 27.41 10.87 -16.67
CA ASP A 124 28.85 11.17 -16.75
C ASP A 124 29.20 12.61 -16.32
N GLY A 125 28.26 13.55 -16.46
CA GLY A 125 28.44 14.95 -16.03
C GLY A 125 28.00 15.24 -14.59
N LEU A 126 27.44 14.26 -13.88
CA LEU A 126 26.82 14.46 -12.57
C LEU A 126 27.84 14.87 -11.50
N GLU A 127 29.00 14.22 -11.47
CA GLU A 127 30.04 14.51 -10.47
C GLU A 127 30.55 15.95 -10.62
N SER A 128 30.87 16.37 -11.85
CA SER A 128 31.28 17.75 -12.15
C SER A 128 30.21 18.77 -11.78
N TYR A 129 28.94 18.49 -12.08
CA TYR A 129 27.84 19.39 -11.71
C TYR A 129 27.71 19.58 -10.19
N VAL A 130 27.81 18.50 -9.43
CA VAL A 130 27.71 18.57 -7.96
C VAL A 130 28.90 19.34 -7.37
N ASP A 131 30.10 19.16 -7.92
CA ASP A 131 31.29 19.88 -7.47
C ASP A 131 31.23 21.37 -7.83
N GLU A 132 30.80 21.73 -9.03
CA GLU A 132 30.55 23.12 -9.44
C GLU A 132 29.49 23.81 -8.57
N TYR A 133 28.40 23.11 -8.23
CA TYR A 133 27.38 23.62 -7.33
C TYR A 133 27.96 23.95 -5.95
N ARG A 134 28.81 23.07 -5.40
CA ARG A 134 29.46 23.27 -4.09
C ARG A 134 30.42 24.45 -4.10
N GLU A 135 31.21 24.59 -5.15
CA GLU A 135 32.16 25.70 -5.30
C GLU A 135 31.42 27.05 -5.36
N SER A 136 30.28 27.06 -6.04
CA SER A 136 29.42 28.24 -6.18
C SER A 136 28.62 28.55 -4.91
N HIS A 137 28.32 27.53 -4.09
CA HIS A 137 27.47 27.63 -2.90
C HIS A 137 28.11 26.97 -1.67
N PRO A 138 29.26 27.47 -1.17
CA PRO A 138 30.07 26.80 -0.14
C PRO A 138 29.37 26.63 1.21
N SER A 139 28.28 27.35 1.46
CA SER A 139 27.48 27.26 2.68
C SER A 139 26.12 26.58 2.49
N ALA A 140 25.75 26.20 1.25
CA ALA A 140 24.48 25.54 0.99
C ALA A 140 24.61 24.03 1.23
N PRO A 141 23.68 23.41 1.99
CA PRO A 141 23.72 21.98 2.24
C PRO A 141 23.38 21.18 0.97
N ILE A 142 23.87 19.94 0.92
CA ILE A 142 23.35 18.91 0.01
C ILE A 142 22.50 17.96 0.83
N TYR A 143 21.22 17.93 0.49
CA TYR A 143 20.22 17.06 1.10
C TYR A 143 20.24 15.70 0.40
N ILE A 144 20.45 14.64 1.17
CA ILE A 144 20.41 13.24 0.71
C ILE A 144 19.46 12.43 1.59
N LEU A 145 19.18 11.16 1.26
CA LEU A 145 18.36 10.30 2.14
C LEU A 145 19.19 9.39 3.04
N ASP A 146 20.37 8.98 2.57
CA ASP A 146 21.22 8.00 3.23
C ASP A 146 22.67 8.26 2.77
N GLY A 147 23.62 8.25 3.70
CA GLY A 147 25.04 8.44 3.40
C GLY A 147 25.61 7.43 2.38
N LYS A 148 25.02 6.24 2.23
CA LYS A 148 25.38 5.25 1.19
C LYS A 148 24.94 5.65 -0.21
N GLN A 149 24.07 6.65 -0.32
CA GLN A 149 23.54 7.16 -1.57
C GLN A 149 24.15 8.52 -1.91
N LYS A 150 25.20 8.97 -1.22
CA LYS A 150 25.84 10.25 -1.53
C LYS A 150 26.54 10.20 -2.90
N PRO A 151 26.60 11.33 -3.63
CA PRO A 151 27.50 11.44 -4.78
C PRO A 151 28.93 11.17 -4.32
N ARG A 152 29.76 10.56 -5.18
CA ARG A 152 31.16 10.26 -4.86
C ARG A 152 31.92 11.56 -4.59
N SER A 153 32.17 11.85 -3.32
CA SER A 153 32.95 13.01 -2.89
C SER A 153 33.38 12.88 -1.42
N ASP A 154 34.57 13.40 -1.13
CA ASP A 154 35.26 13.33 0.16
C ASP A 154 35.02 14.56 1.07
N ARG A 155 34.16 15.51 0.66
CA ARG A 155 33.83 16.72 1.44
C ARG A 155 32.47 16.57 2.12
N ASP A 156 32.47 16.26 3.42
CA ASP A 156 31.28 15.83 4.18
C ASP A 156 30.48 16.98 4.82
N VAL A 157 29.59 17.62 4.06
CA VAL A 157 28.41 18.31 4.62
C VAL A 157 27.17 17.76 3.94
N PHE A 158 26.54 16.78 4.57
CA PHE A 158 25.32 16.13 4.10
C PHE A 158 24.27 16.16 5.20
N GLU A 159 23.05 16.56 4.85
CA GLU A 159 21.89 16.50 5.75
C GLU A 159 20.93 15.40 5.27
N ASP A 160 20.82 14.31 6.04
CA ASP A 160 20.08 13.12 5.65
C ASP A 160 18.67 13.03 6.28
N MET A 161 18.56 13.28 7.59
CA MET A 161 17.32 13.09 8.34
C MET A 161 16.24 14.12 7.99
N ALA A 162 16.63 15.36 7.68
CA ALA A 162 15.67 16.43 7.39
C ALA A 162 14.91 16.19 6.07
N LEU A 163 15.60 15.70 5.03
CA LEU A 163 15.01 15.45 3.72
C LEU A 163 13.98 14.33 3.78
N LYS A 164 14.31 13.21 4.45
CA LYS A 164 13.40 12.07 4.52
C LYS A 164 12.06 12.48 5.17
N ASP A 165 12.11 13.17 6.29
CA ASP A 165 10.91 13.63 7.00
C ASP A 165 10.08 14.62 6.14
N ALA A 166 10.72 15.49 5.37
CA ALA A 166 10.05 16.40 4.45
C ALA A 166 9.37 15.67 3.28
N MET A 167 10.06 14.69 2.69
CA MET A 167 9.51 13.87 1.61
C MET A 167 8.36 12.99 2.08
N ASP A 168 8.45 12.43 3.30
CA ASP A 168 7.35 11.67 3.92
C ASP A 168 6.09 12.56 4.00
N ARG A 169 6.22 13.77 4.55
CA ARG A 169 5.09 14.72 4.65
C ARG A 169 4.51 15.11 3.30
N ALA A 170 5.34 15.27 2.27
CA ALA A 170 4.92 15.62 0.93
C ALA A 170 4.13 14.48 0.26
N ARG A 171 4.63 13.24 0.35
CA ARG A 171 4.04 12.03 -0.24
C ARG A 171 2.73 11.58 0.42
N VAL A 172 2.54 11.88 1.70
CA VAL A 172 1.28 11.55 2.41
C VAL A 172 0.06 12.17 1.72
N VAL A 173 0.20 13.38 1.15
CA VAL A 173 -0.89 14.12 0.48
C VAL A 173 -0.69 14.10 -1.03
N LYS A 174 -1.57 13.39 -1.73
CA LYS A 174 -1.41 13.08 -3.15
C LYS A 174 -1.76 14.30 -4.03
N THR A 175 -1.09 14.39 -5.17
CA THR A 175 -1.52 15.25 -6.29
C THR A 175 -2.64 14.57 -7.08
N GLU A 176 -3.34 15.33 -7.93
CA GLU A 176 -4.35 14.77 -8.85
C GLU A 176 -3.77 13.68 -9.77
N TYR A 177 -2.52 13.86 -10.22
CA TYR A 177 -1.82 12.84 -11.00
C TYR A 177 -1.69 11.53 -10.22
N GLU A 178 -1.22 11.60 -8.97
CA GLU A 178 -1.03 10.42 -8.10
C GLU A 178 -2.36 9.74 -7.79
N ILE A 179 -3.40 10.51 -7.47
CA ILE A 179 -4.76 9.99 -7.26
C ILE A 179 -5.23 9.25 -8.50
N SER A 180 -5.00 9.79 -9.70
CA SER A 180 -5.39 9.13 -10.95
C SER A 180 -4.66 7.81 -11.20
N MET A 181 -3.38 7.70 -10.80
CA MET A 181 -2.61 6.46 -10.91
C MET A 181 -3.08 5.41 -9.91
N ILE A 182 -3.35 5.80 -8.66
CA ILE A 182 -3.87 4.89 -7.61
C ILE A 182 -5.29 4.43 -7.95
N ARG A 183 -6.14 5.31 -8.50
CA ARG A 183 -7.46 4.94 -9.02
C ARG A 183 -7.35 3.93 -10.15
N LYS A 184 -6.40 4.12 -11.08
CA LYS A 184 -6.15 3.16 -12.16
C LYS A 184 -5.68 1.80 -11.64
N ALA A 185 -4.80 1.78 -10.63
CA ALA A 185 -4.40 0.54 -9.96
C ALA A 185 -5.61 -0.15 -9.31
N ASN A 186 -6.46 0.61 -8.60
CA ASN A 186 -7.70 0.10 -8.01
C ASN A 186 -8.67 -0.49 -9.03
N ASP A 187 -8.86 0.17 -10.17
CA ASP A 187 -9.74 -0.32 -11.25
C ASP A 187 -9.27 -1.68 -11.77
N ILE A 188 -7.95 -1.84 -11.97
CA ILE A 188 -7.35 -3.09 -12.45
C ILE A 188 -7.45 -4.18 -11.37
N SER A 189 -7.07 -3.88 -10.12
CA SER A 189 -7.17 -4.81 -9.00
C SER A 189 -8.63 -5.25 -8.78
N SER A 190 -9.58 -4.32 -8.88
CA SER A 190 -11.02 -4.61 -8.78
C SER A 190 -11.51 -5.51 -9.91
N ALA A 191 -11.00 -5.34 -11.13
CA ALA A 191 -11.30 -6.23 -12.25
C ALA A 191 -10.72 -7.64 -12.02
N ALA A 192 -9.51 -7.74 -11.45
CA ALA A 192 -8.87 -9.01 -11.12
C ALA A 192 -9.59 -9.75 -9.98
N HIS A 193 -10.02 -9.05 -8.91
CA HIS A 193 -10.90 -9.61 -7.87
C HIS A 193 -12.21 -10.16 -8.46
N ARG A 194 -12.84 -9.41 -9.38
CA ARG A 194 -14.06 -9.87 -10.07
C ARG A 194 -13.81 -11.10 -10.94
N ALA A 195 -12.66 -11.18 -11.61
CA ALA A 195 -12.28 -12.33 -12.42
C ALA A 195 -12.07 -13.60 -11.56
N VAL A 196 -11.45 -13.46 -10.39
CA VAL A 196 -11.35 -14.54 -9.40
C VAL A 196 -12.75 -14.96 -8.94
N ALA A 197 -13.57 -14.03 -8.43
CA ALA A 197 -14.93 -14.35 -7.96
C ALA A 197 -15.75 -15.11 -9.03
N SER A 198 -15.72 -14.61 -10.27
CA SER A 198 -16.47 -15.20 -11.40
C SER A 198 -15.96 -16.58 -11.83
N SER A 199 -14.73 -16.95 -11.45
CA SER A 199 -14.10 -18.22 -11.82
C SER A 199 -13.94 -19.19 -10.64
N LEU A 200 -14.24 -18.77 -9.41
CA LEU A 200 -13.91 -19.45 -8.17
C LEU A 200 -14.38 -20.91 -8.14
N SER A 201 -15.57 -21.20 -8.67
CA SER A 201 -16.13 -22.56 -8.73
C SER A 201 -15.34 -23.54 -9.61
N ARG A 202 -14.39 -23.06 -10.43
CA ARG A 202 -13.54 -23.85 -11.33
C ARG A 202 -12.11 -23.98 -10.81
N LEU A 203 -11.74 -23.18 -9.82
CA LEU A 203 -10.41 -23.17 -9.23
C LEU A 203 -10.29 -24.33 -8.24
N ARG A 204 -9.12 -24.95 -8.17
CA ARG A 204 -8.84 -26.11 -7.32
C ARG A 204 -7.97 -25.75 -6.12
N SER A 205 -7.12 -24.75 -6.29
CA SER A 205 -6.10 -24.35 -5.32
C SER A 205 -5.99 -22.84 -5.18
N GLU A 206 -5.38 -22.41 -4.07
CA GLU A 206 -4.97 -21.02 -3.84
C GLU A 206 -4.02 -20.51 -4.95
N ARG A 207 -3.21 -21.40 -5.55
CA ARG A 207 -2.34 -21.07 -6.69
C ARG A 207 -3.14 -20.70 -7.94
N ASP A 208 -4.26 -21.37 -8.19
CA ASP A 208 -5.12 -21.05 -9.33
C ASP A 208 -5.72 -19.65 -9.17
N VAL A 209 -6.06 -19.27 -7.93
CA VAL A 209 -6.54 -17.92 -7.56
C VAL A 209 -5.47 -16.89 -7.87
N GLU A 210 -4.24 -17.11 -7.38
CA GLU A 210 -3.10 -16.24 -7.65
C GLU A 210 -2.87 -16.07 -9.16
N ALA A 211 -2.88 -17.16 -9.92
CA ALA A 211 -2.67 -17.16 -11.36
C ALA A 211 -3.75 -16.35 -12.11
N VAL A 212 -5.02 -16.50 -11.75
CA VAL A 212 -6.13 -15.75 -12.36
C VAL A 212 -5.98 -14.25 -12.08
N PHE A 213 -5.65 -13.88 -10.84
CA PHE A 213 -5.45 -12.49 -10.46
C PHE A 213 -4.30 -11.86 -11.26
N GLN A 214 -3.11 -12.47 -11.26
CA GLN A 214 -1.93 -11.99 -11.98
C GLN A 214 -2.15 -11.91 -13.50
N ALA A 215 -2.80 -12.92 -14.09
CA ALA A 215 -3.13 -12.93 -15.51
C ALA A 215 -4.06 -11.77 -15.89
N THR A 216 -5.05 -11.48 -15.02
CA THR A 216 -5.97 -10.37 -15.25
C THR A 216 -5.24 -9.03 -15.18
N CYS A 217 -4.46 -8.78 -14.12
CA CYS A 217 -3.63 -7.57 -14.02
C CYS A 217 -2.72 -7.39 -15.25
N THR A 218 -2.05 -8.47 -15.67
CA THR A 218 -1.16 -8.47 -16.83
C THR A 218 -1.89 -8.10 -18.11
N SER A 219 -3.07 -8.68 -18.35
CA SER A 219 -3.89 -8.36 -19.53
C SER A 219 -4.41 -6.92 -19.54
N HIS A 220 -4.52 -6.30 -18.36
CA HIS A 220 -4.89 -4.90 -18.17
C HIS A 220 -3.70 -3.92 -18.20
N GLY A 221 -2.50 -4.41 -18.51
CA GLY A 221 -1.33 -3.59 -18.80
C GLY A 221 -0.34 -3.42 -17.64
N THR A 222 -0.51 -4.14 -16.53
CA THR A 222 0.48 -4.15 -15.44
C THR A 222 0.83 -5.56 -15.00
N ARG A 223 2.14 -5.85 -14.98
CA ARG A 223 2.67 -7.14 -14.51
C ARG A 223 3.02 -7.10 -13.03
N THR A 224 3.22 -5.89 -12.49
CA THR A 224 3.75 -5.68 -11.15
C THR A 224 2.61 -5.70 -10.13
N GLN A 225 2.73 -6.58 -9.15
CA GLN A 225 1.88 -6.55 -7.96
C GLN A 225 2.49 -5.61 -6.93
N ALA A 226 1.66 -4.92 -6.13
CA ALA A 226 2.13 -4.01 -5.09
C ALA A 226 2.80 -4.74 -3.92
N TYR A 227 2.42 -6.00 -3.72
CA TYR A 227 2.92 -6.92 -2.72
C TYR A 227 2.63 -8.36 -3.18
N PRO A 228 3.25 -9.39 -2.57
CA PRO A 228 2.89 -10.78 -2.84
C PRO A 228 1.41 -11.03 -2.57
N ILE A 229 0.75 -11.74 -3.50
CA ILE A 229 -0.68 -12.04 -3.38
C ILE A 229 -0.89 -12.98 -2.19
N ILE A 230 -1.90 -12.68 -1.38
CA ILE A 230 -2.30 -13.49 -0.22
C ILE A 230 -3.61 -14.18 -0.59
N ALA A 231 -3.55 -15.46 -0.94
CA ALA A 231 -4.72 -16.28 -1.25
C ALA A 231 -4.87 -17.37 -0.18
N GLY A 232 -5.62 -17.10 0.89
CA GLY A 232 -5.81 -18.02 2.00
C GLY A 232 -7.22 -18.62 2.04
N ALA A 233 -7.34 -19.94 1.89
CA ALA A 233 -8.60 -20.66 1.99
C ALA A 233 -8.76 -21.36 3.35
N GLY A 234 -9.98 -21.30 3.90
CA GLY A 234 -10.29 -21.84 5.22
C GLY A 234 -9.32 -21.31 6.30
N SER A 235 -8.66 -22.20 7.04
CA SER A 235 -7.71 -21.81 8.10
C SER A 235 -6.56 -20.92 7.62
N ASN A 236 -6.15 -21.00 6.35
CA ASN A 236 -5.09 -20.14 5.80
C ASN A 236 -5.51 -18.66 5.79
N ALA A 237 -6.81 -18.37 5.68
CA ALA A 237 -7.36 -17.01 5.82
C ALA A 237 -7.13 -16.39 7.21
N SER A 238 -6.71 -17.18 8.20
CA SER A 238 -6.36 -16.67 9.55
C SER A 238 -4.90 -16.20 9.67
N THR A 239 -4.08 -16.40 8.63
CA THR A 239 -2.69 -15.96 8.57
C THR A 239 -2.61 -14.66 7.78
N LEU A 240 -2.29 -13.55 8.46
CA LEU A 240 -2.43 -12.19 7.92
C LEU A 240 -1.64 -11.94 6.63
N HIS A 241 -0.39 -12.43 6.57
CA HIS A 241 0.48 -12.35 5.38
C HIS A 241 0.85 -13.77 4.92
N TYR A 242 -0.17 -14.55 4.58
CA TYR A 242 0.02 -15.89 4.03
C TYR A 242 0.65 -15.81 2.63
N ASP A 243 1.66 -16.64 2.38
CA ASP A 243 2.49 -16.55 1.16
C ASP A 243 2.55 -17.87 0.37
N ALA A 244 2.30 -19.02 1.01
CA ALA A 244 2.53 -20.31 0.37
C ALA A 244 1.59 -20.56 -0.83
N ASN A 245 0.36 -20.05 -0.79
CA ASN A 245 -0.65 -20.11 -1.85
C ASN A 245 -0.73 -21.47 -2.56
N ASP A 246 -0.61 -22.57 -1.81
CA ASP A 246 -0.55 -23.92 -2.34
C ASP A 246 -1.62 -24.85 -1.75
N GLY A 247 -2.48 -24.32 -0.88
CA GLY A 247 -3.60 -25.03 -0.28
C GLY A 247 -4.71 -25.36 -1.27
N SER A 248 -5.37 -26.49 -1.04
CA SER A 248 -6.58 -26.88 -1.78
C SER A 248 -7.79 -26.06 -1.33
N LEU A 249 -8.61 -25.63 -2.31
CA LEU A 249 -9.92 -25.02 -2.08
C LEU A 249 -11.00 -26.07 -1.74
N GLU A 250 -10.74 -27.35 -2.02
CA GLU A 250 -11.71 -28.42 -1.79
C GLU A 250 -12.08 -28.54 -0.30
N GLY A 251 -13.38 -28.54 -0.03
CA GLY A 251 -13.92 -28.64 1.33
C GLY A 251 -13.74 -27.39 2.19
N ARG A 252 -13.18 -26.29 1.66
CA ARG A 252 -13.03 -25.02 2.39
C ARG A 252 -14.31 -24.19 2.35
N GLU A 253 -14.57 -23.45 3.43
CA GLU A 253 -15.77 -22.60 3.54
C GLU A 253 -15.61 -21.28 2.77
N LEU A 254 -14.45 -20.63 2.91
CA LEU A 254 -14.15 -19.33 2.32
C LEU A 254 -12.73 -19.25 1.77
N LEU A 255 -12.52 -18.24 0.94
CA LEU A 255 -11.25 -17.75 0.44
C LEU A 255 -11.13 -16.29 0.84
N LEU A 256 -10.06 -15.93 1.54
CA LEU A 256 -9.62 -14.54 1.70
C LEU A 256 -8.54 -14.29 0.64
N LEU A 257 -8.85 -13.38 -0.28
CA LEU A 257 -7.91 -12.89 -1.28
C LEU A 257 -7.56 -11.44 -0.94
N ASP A 258 -6.32 -11.22 -0.56
CA ASP A 258 -5.72 -9.91 -0.39
C ASP A 258 -4.67 -9.73 -1.50
N ALA A 259 -5.00 -8.85 -2.44
CA ALA A 259 -4.23 -8.67 -3.66
C ALA A 259 -4.49 -7.30 -4.31
N GLY A 260 -3.40 -6.62 -4.67
CA GLY A 260 -3.42 -5.34 -5.36
C GLY A 260 -2.24 -5.19 -6.32
N CYS A 261 -2.50 -4.56 -7.48
CA CYS A 261 -1.48 -4.26 -8.47
C CYS A 261 -0.85 -2.87 -8.27
N GLU A 262 0.28 -2.62 -8.93
CA GLU A 262 0.79 -1.27 -9.13
C GLU A 262 0.49 -0.78 -10.54
N TRP A 263 0.16 0.50 -10.67
CA TRP A 263 0.14 1.20 -11.95
C TRP A 263 1.16 2.34 -11.93
N ASN A 264 2.19 2.26 -12.78
CA ASN A 264 3.28 3.24 -12.82
C ASN A 264 3.90 3.53 -11.44
N CYS A 265 4.25 2.47 -10.69
CA CYS A 265 4.75 2.51 -9.30
C CYS A 265 3.75 2.95 -8.21
N TYR A 266 2.49 3.26 -8.55
CA TYR A 266 1.46 3.56 -7.55
C TYR A 266 0.65 2.32 -7.22
N ALA A 267 0.62 1.99 -5.93
CA ALA A 267 -0.04 0.80 -5.40
C ALA A 267 -1.56 0.97 -5.29
N SER A 268 -2.23 -0.17 -5.24
CA SER A 268 -3.57 -0.34 -4.69
C SER A 268 -3.51 -1.50 -3.70
N ASP A 269 -4.43 -1.52 -2.74
CA ASP A 269 -4.52 -2.56 -1.72
C ASP A 269 -5.99 -2.95 -1.51
N VAL A 270 -6.32 -4.22 -1.81
CA VAL A 270 -7.71 -4.67 -1.84
C VAL A 270 -7.80 -6.10 -1.34
N THR A 271 -8.60 -6.28 -0.29
CA THR A 271 -8.97 -7.59 0.25
C THR A 271 -10.45 -7.88 0.05
N ARG A 272 -10.76 -9.09 -0.41
CA ARG A 272 -12.10 -9.68 -0.44
C ARG A 272 -12.10 -11.07 0.16
N THR A 273 -13.11 -11.34 0.98
CA THR A 273 -13.41 -12.68 1.47
C THR A 273 -14.63 -13.22 0.75
N MET A 274 -14.51 -14.37 0.10
CA MET A 274 -15.48 -14.93 -0.84
C MET A 274 -15.85 -16.37 -0.43
N PRO A 275 -17.09 -16.81 -0.64
CA PRO A 275 -17.46 -18.19 -0.36
C PRO A 275 -16.97 -19.11 -1.49
N VAL A 276 -16.15 -20.12 -1.17
CA VAL A 276 -15.56 -21.01 -2.20
C VAL A 276 -16.65 -21.72 -3.03
N LYS A 277 -17.80 -22.01 -2.42
CA LYS A 277 -18.94 -22.67 -3.08
C LYS A 277 -19.97 -21.70 -3.70
N GLY A 278 -19.70 -20.40 -3.69
CA GLY A 278 -20.63 -19.36 -4.18
C GLY A 278 -21.74 -18.96 -3.21
N THR A 279 -21.81 -19.56 -2.01
CA THR A 279 -22.71 -19.15 -0.92
C THR A 279 -22.00 -19.30 0.42
N PHE A 280 -22.13 -18.33 1.31
CA PHE A 280 -21.53 -18.41 2.64
C PHE A 280 -22.19 -19.50 3.49
N SER A 281 -21.40 -20.18 4.32
CA SER A 281 -21.95 -20.96 5.43
C SER A 281 -22.62 -19.99 6.42
N PRO A 282 -23.63 -20.43 7.21
CA PRO A 282 -24.26 -19.54 8.20
C PRO A 282 -23.26 -18.89 9.17
N ARG A 283 -22.20 -19.61 9.54
CA ARG A 283 -21.14 -19.08 10.42
C ARG A 283 -20.26 -18.07 9.69
N ALA A 284 -19.80 -18.40 8.48
CA ALA A 284 -18.98 -17.49 7.67
C ALA A 284 -19.76 -16.20 7.34
N ALA A 285 -21.04 -16.31 6.97
CA ALA A 285 -21.93 -15.18 6.73
C ALA A 285 -22.06 -14.27 7.96
N ALA A 286 -22.18 -14.86 9.15
CA ALA A 286 -22.30 -14.11 10.39
C ALA A 286 -21.02 -13.33 10.75
N VAL A 287 -19.83 -13.93 10.55
CA VAL A 287 -18.55 -13.21 10.72
C VAL A 287 -18.40 -12.12 9.65
N TYR A 288 -18.73 -12.45 8.40
CA TYR A 288 -18.70 -11.51 7.28
C TYR A 288 -19.57 -10.28 7.54
N ALA A 289 -20.79 -10.47 8.05
CA ALA A 289 -21.69 -9.38 8.42
C ALA A 289 -21.09 -8.45 9.48
N VAL A 290 -20.40 -8.99 10.49
CA VAL A 290 -19.70 -8.17 11.50
C VAL A 290 -18.57 -7.36 10.88
N VAL A 291 -17.73 -7.97 10.05
CA VAL A 291 -16.61 -7.26 9.40
C VAL A 291 -17.12 -6.21 8.41
N ARG A 292 -18.20 -6.49 7.69
CA ARG A 292 -18.93 -5.52 6.87
C ARG A 292 -19.42 -4.32 7.69
N GLU A 293 -19.97 -4.57 8.87
CA GLU A 293 -20.41 -3.51 9.79
C GLU A 293 -19.22 -2.66 10.24
N MET A 294 -18.12 -3.29 10.69
CA MET A 294 -16.87 -2.63 11.06
C MET A 294 -16.37 -1.70 9.95
N GLN A 295 -16.33 -2.20 8.71
CA GLN A 295 -15.85 -1.43 7.57
C GLN A 295 -16.77 -0.25 7.26
N ALA A 296 -18.09 -0.50 7.21
CA ALA A 296 -19.07 0.50 6.83
C ALA A 296 -19.12 1.68 7.82
N VAL A 297 -19.02 1.43 9.13
CA VAL A 297 -18.98 2.51 10.14
C VAL A 297 -17.69 3.32 10.02
N CYS A 298 -16.56 2.67 9.72
CA CYS A 298 -15.27 3.34 9.61
C CYS A 298 -15.18 4.20 8.35
N ILE A 299 -15.58 3.67 7.17
CA ILE A 299 -15.61 4.42 5.92
C ILE A 299 -16.49 5.67 6.04
N ARG A 300 -17.68 5.56 6.65
CA ARG A 300 -18.56 6.73 6.87
C ARG A 300 -17.93 7.81 7.76
N ALA A 301 -16.98 7.43 8.62
CA ALA A 301 -16.30 8.34 9.52
C ALA A 301 -14.99 8.92 8.94
N VAL A 302 -14.55 8.46 7.76
CA VAL A 302 -13.42 9.04 7.03
C VAL A 302 -13.82 10.42 6.48
N ARG A 303 -13.12 11.45 6.96
CA ARG A 303 -13.27 12.85 6.54
C ARG A 303 -12.06 13.67 7.02
N PRO A 304 -11.86 14.89 6.50
CA PRO A 304 -10.84 15.80 7.03
C PRO A 304 -10.96 15.99 8.55
N GLY A 305 -9.82 15.97 9.24
CA GLY A 305 -9.71 16.07 10.69
C GLY A 305 -10.00 14.78 11.47
N ALA A 306 -10.50 13.71 10.82
CA ALA A 306 -10.77 12.45 11.50
C ALA A 306 -9.49 11.84 12.08
N CYS A 307 -9.54 11.37 13.34
CA CYS A 307 -8.42 10.67 13.96
C CYS A 307 -8.49 9.20 13.56
N PHE A 308 -7.52 8.73 12.75
CA PHE A 308 -7.51 7.35 12.25
C PHE A 308 -7.45 6.30 13.37
N ARG A 309 -6.78 6.60 14.48
CA ARG A 309 -6.80 5.76 15.70
C ARG A 309 -8.21 5.62 16.28
N CYS A 310 -8.99 6.70 16.31
CA CYS A 310 -10.38 6.63 16.77
C CYS A 310 -11.24 5.76 15.85
N LEU A 311 -10.92 5.69 14.54
CA LEU A 311 -11.58 4.76 13.63
C LEU A 311 -11.23 3.31 13.97
N HIS A 312 -9.97 3.00 14.32
CA HIS A 312 -9.61 1.66 14.79
C HIS A 312 -10.38 1.27 16.06
N LEU A 313 -10.51 2.19 17.04
CA LEU A 313 -11.31 1.95 18.23
C LEU A 313 -12.79 1.72 17.91
N LEU A 314 -13.35 2.47 16.94
CA LEU A 314 -14.71 2.26 16.45
C LEU A 314 -14.90 0.86 15.85
N ALA A 315 -13.97 0.40 15.01
CA ALA A 315 -13.99 -0.96 14.47
C ALA A 315 -13.88 -2.01 15.58
N ALA A 316 -12.99 -1.81 16.55
CA ALA A 316 -12.81 -2.74 17.68
C ALA A 316 -14.06 -2.86 18.56
N ASP A 317 -14.78 -1.75 18.78
CA ASP A 317 -16.04 -1.77 19.54
C ASP A 317 -17.13 -2.55 18.78
N VAL A 318 -17.25 -2.39 17.47
CA VAL A 318 -18.17 -3.19 16.63
C VAL A 318 -17.77 -4.67 16.61
N ALA A 319 -16.47 -4.98 16.50
CA ALA A 319 -15.98 -6.35 16.57
C ALA A 319 -16.33 -7.03 17.90
N LEU A 320 -16.17 -6.30 19.01
CA LEU A 320 -16.50 -6.79 20.34
C LEU A 320 -17.99 -7.14 20.44
N ASP A 321 -18.87 -6.24 19.99
CA ASP A 321 -20.31 -6.49 19.98
C ASP A 321 -20.70 -7.64 19.06
N GLY A 322 -20.08 -7.74 17.88
CA GLY A 322 -20.27 -8.85 16.97
C GLY A 322 -19.85 -10.20 17.56
N LEU A 323 -18.66 -10.27 18.16
CA LEU A 323 -18.13 -11.50 18.76
C LEU A 323 -18.93 -11.95 19.99
N LEU A 324 -19.52 -11.01 20.75
CA LEU A 324 -20.50 -11.31 21.80
C LEU A 324 -21.78 -11.91 21.22
N ARG A 325 -22.34 -11.33 20.14
CA ARG A 325 -23.53 -11.86 19.46
C ARG A 325 -23.30 -13.26 18.88
N LEU A 326 -22.08 -13.53 18.39
CA LEU A 326 -21.66 -14.84 17.89
C LEU A 326 -21.41 -15.87 19.00
N GLY A 327 -21.33 -15.43 20.27
CA GLY A 327 -21.01 -16.27 21.42
C GLY A 327 -19.54 -16.69 21.52
N VAL A 328 -18.66 -16.17 20.66
CA VAL A 328 -17.21 -16.41 20.73
C VAL A 328 -16.62 -15.74 21.96
N LEU A 329 -17.06 -14.50 22.23
CA LEU A 329 -16.81 -13.82 23.48
C LEU A 329 -18.00 -14.02 24.43
N ARG A 330 -17.71 -14.07 25.74
CA ARG A 330 -18.72 -14.23 26.80
C ARG A 330 -18.39 -13.38 28.03
N GLY A 331 -19.42 -13.07 28.81
CA GLY A 331 -19.31 -12.22 30.01
C GLY A 331 -19.73 -10.78 29.75
N GLU A 332 -19.37 -9.88 30.66
CA GLU A 332 -19.77 -8.48 30.59
C GLU A 332 -18.96 -7.70 29.55
N ARG A 333 -19.66 -7.03 28.62
CA ARG A 333 -19.07 -6.21 27.55
C ARG A 333 -17.99 -5.25 28.06
N ARG A 334 -18.26 -4.60 29.19
CA ARG A 334 -17.37 -3.63 29.82
C ARG A 334 -16.06 -4.27 30.26
N GLU A 335 -16.10 -5.43 30.90
CA GLU A 335 -14.91 -6.12 31.41
C GLU A 335 -14.03 -6.63 30.26
N ILE A 336 -14.64 -7.12 29.19
CA ILE A 336 -13.93 -7.55 27.96
C ILE A 336 -13.20 -6.35 27.33
N CYS A 337 -13.88 -5.21 27.28
CA CYS A 337 -13.35 -3.94 26.77
C CYS A 337 -12.17 -3.43 27.61
N GLU A 338 -12.30 -3.42 28.94
CA GLU A 338 -11.25 -3.04 29.88
C GLU A 338 -10.05 -4.01 29.85
N ALA A 339 -10.28 -5.28 29.51
CA ALA A 339 -9.22 -6.26 29.30
C ALA A 339 -8.57 -6.17 27.91
N GLY A 340 -9.19 -5.50 26.93
CA GLY A 340 -8.69 -5.42 25.56
C GLY A 340 -8.75 -6.74 24.78
N THR A 341 -9.54 -7.73 25.23
CA THR A 341 -9.54 -9.10 24.69
C THR A 341 -9.95 -9.18 23.20
N VAL A 342 -10.68 -8.20 22.68
CA VAL A 342 -11.06 -8.14 21.26
C VAL A 342 -9.83 -8.13 20.32
N ALA A 343 -8.68 -7.63 20.78
CA ALA A 343 -7.42 -7.65 20.02
C ALA A 343 -6.95 -9.08 19.67
N ALA A 344 -7.45 -10.11 20.37
CA ALA A 344 -7.19 -11.51 20.02
C ALA A 344 -7.72 -11.86 18.61
N PHE A 345 -8.83 -11.25 18.22
CA PHE A 345 -9.54 -11.54 16.97
C PHE A 345 -9.35 -10.46 15.92
N PHE A 346 -8.97 -9.24 16.31
CA PHE A 346 -8.58 -8.15 15.41
C PHE A 346 -7.17 -7.64 15.76
N PRO A 347 -6.10 -8.38 15.39
CA PRO A 347 -4.74 -8.16 15.88
C PRO A 347 -3.88 -7.23 15.01
N HIS A 348 -4.45 -6.58 13.99
CA HIS A 348 -3.74 -5.66 13.11
C HIS A 348 -4.40 -4.26 13.11
N GLY A 349 -3.69 -3.28 12.56
CA GLY A 349 -4.24 -1.92 12.42
C GLY A 349 -5.45 -1.88 11.51
N LEU A 350 -6.29 -0.85 11.63
CA LEU A 350 -7.46 -0.69 10.75
C LEU A 350 -7.09 -0.41 9.28
N GLY A 351 -5.89 0.09 9.05
CA GLY A 351 -5.39 0.43 7.73
C GLY A 351 -4.15 1.30 7.80
N HIS A 352 -3.70 1.74 6.63
CA HIS A 352 -2.48 2.52 6.44
C HIS A 352 -2.60 3.43 5.22
N HIS A 353 -1.66 4.36 5.06
CA HIS A 353 -1.55 5.13 3.82
C HIS A 353 -1.18 4.25 2.63
N VAL A 354 -1.72 4.58 1.46
CA VAL A 354 -1.39 3.96 0.16
C VAL A 354 -0.89 5.04 -0.80
N GLY A 355 0.13 4.71 -1.59
CA GLY A 355 0.74 5.64 -2.54
C GLY A 355 1.76 4.95 -3.44
N LEU A 356 3.00 5.42 -3.42
CA LEU A 356 4.11 4.78 -4.14
C LEU A 356 4.56 3.45 -3.50
N GLU A 357 4.12 3.19 -2.28
CA GLU A 357 4.19 1.88 -1.62
C GLU A 357 2.80 1.50 -1.13
N VAL A 358 2.57 0.18 -0.97
CA VAL A 358 1.34 -0.35 -0.37
C VAL A 358 1.17 0.16 1.06
N HIS A 359 2.21 -0.01 1.89
CA HIS A 359 2.33 0.67 3.18
C HIS A 359 3.16 1.94 2.94
N ASP A 360 2.49 3.01 2.54
CA ASP A 360 3.15 4.28 2.21
C ASP A 360 3.77 4.94 3.45
N VAL A 361 4.55 5.99 3.19
CA VAL A 361 5.27 6.75 4.22
C VAL A 361 4.32 7.25 5.33
N ASP A 362 4.88 7.39 6.53
CA ASP A 362 4.17 7.66 7.80
C ASP A 362 3.56 6.43 8.52
N GLY A 363 3.54 5.25 7.88
CA GLY A 363 3.31 3.97 8.54
C GLY A 363 4.48 3.56 9.45
N GLY A 364 4.23 3.35 10.75
CA GLY A 364 5.20 2.74 11.64
C GLY A 364 5.56 1.31 11.20
N LYS A 365 6.54 0.68 11.87
CA LYS A 365 6.79 -0.76 11.68
C LYS A 365 5.47 -1.53 11.84
N ARG A 366 5.29 -2.62 11.09
CA ARG A 366 4.17 -3.56 11.28
C ARG A 366 4.18 -4.03 12.73
N VAL A 367 3.26 -3.54 13.54
CA VAL A 367 3.14 -3.86 14.96
C VAL A 367 1.73 -4.38 15.18
N SER A 368 1.64 -5.59 15.74
CA SER A 368 0.35 -6.18 16.11
C SER A 368 -0.34 -5.34 17.18
N ILE A 369 -1.66 -5.22 17.03
CA ILE A 369 -2.52 -4.69 18.08
C ILE A 369 -2.63 -5.75 19.17
N THR A 370 -2.12 -5.41 20.35
CA THR A 370 -2.20 -6.25 21.55
C THR A 370 -3.26 -5.66 22.48
N PRO A 371 -3.75 -6.41 23.48
CA PRO A 371 -4.62 -5.84 24.51
C PRO A 371 -4.03 -4.57 25.14
N SER A 372 -2.73 -4.58 25.46
CA SER A 372 -2.04 -3.44 26.04
C SER A 372 -1.98 -2.22 25.10
N SER A 373 -1.67 -2.42 23.81
CA SER A 373 -1.63 -1.30 22.87
C SER A 373 -3.04 -0.76 22.59
N LEU A 374 -4.05 -1.62 22.49
CA LEU A 374 -5.45 -1.21 22.33
C LEU A 374 -5.94 -0.35 23.53
N LEU A 375 -5.55 -0.71 24.75
CA LEU A 375 -5.85 0.08 25.95
C LEU A 375 -5.11 1.41 25.98
N ALA A 376 -3.83 1.44 25.58
CA ALA A 376 -3.06 2.69 25.44
C ALA A 376 -3.70 3.65 24.43
N MET A 377 -4.22 3.12 23.31
CA MET A 377 -4.96 3.91 22.33
C MET A 377 -6.23 4.57 22.91
N LYS A 378 -6.91 3.89 23.84
CA LYS A 378 -8.12 4.37 24.53
C LYS A 378 -7.81 5.42 25.60
N SER A 379 -6.79 5.20 26.43
CA SER A 379 -6.39 6.16 27.47
C SER A 379 -5.72 7.41 26.91
N GLY A 380 -5.17 7.33 25.69
CA GLY A 380 -4.37 8.40 25.10
C GLY A 380 -2.97 8.52 25.72
N GLU A 381 -2.56 7.55 26.54
CA GLU A 381 -1.24 7.44 27.15
C GLU A 381 -0.28 6.70 26.20
N GLU A 382 0.36 7.43 25.30
CA GLU A 382 1.49 6.91 24.52
C GLU A 382 2.71 7.86 24.62
N SER A 383 3.90 7.28 24.35
CA SER A 383 5.22 7.90 24.42
C SER A 383 5.30 9.30 23.78
N LYS A 384 6.20 10.16 24.31
CA LYS A 384 6.53 11.48 23.74
C LYS A 384 6.90 11.44 22.24
N THR A 385 7.33 10.29 21.71
CA THR A 385 7.65 10.09 20.29
C THR A 385 6.41 10.01 19.37
N THR A 386 5.24 9.57 19.85
CA THR A 386 3.99 9.50 19.04
C THR A 386 3.16 10.79 19.10
N ARG A 387 3.48 11.69 20.05
CA ARG A 387 2.79 12.97 20.25
C ARG A 387 2.91 13.93 19.05
N ARG A 388 3.91 13.75 18.18
CA ARG A 388 4.11 14.50 16.93
C ARG A 388 3.10 14.13 15.81
N LYS A 389 2.35 13.03 15.92
CA LYS A 389 1.44 12.50 14.87
C LYS A 389 -0.05 12.64 15.20
N ARG A 390 -0.48 13.79 15.76
CA ARG A 390 -1.91 14.10 15.98
C ARG A 390 -2.54 14.85 14.81
N THR A 391 -2.00 14.70 13.60
CA THR A 391 -2.63 15.24 12.41
C THR A 391 -3.78 14.33 12.04
N GLY A 392 -5.02 14.84 12.14
CA GLY A 392 -6.17 14.15 11.56
C GLY A 392 -5.98 13.97 10.06
N LEU A 393 -6.82 13.12 9.46
CA LEU A 393 -6.82 12.93 8.01
C LEU A 393 -6.96 14.28 7.28
N ARG A 394 -6.26 14.44 6.17
CA ARG A 394 -6.28 15.65 5.34
C ARG A 394 -6.84 15.30 3.96
N PRO A 395 -7.48 16.26 3.25
CA PRO A 395 -7.82 16.07 1.85
C PRO A 395 -6.62 15.55 1.04
N ASN A 396 -6.91 14.68 0.08
CA ASN A 396 -5.96 14.01 -0.80
C ASN A 396 -5.02 13.00 -0.13
N MET A 397 -5.25 12.65 1.14
CA MET A 397 -4.71 11.41 1.68
C MET A 397 -5.51 10.22 1.13
N ILE A 398 -4.84 9.10 0.87
CA ILE A 398 -5.47 7.82 0.59
C ILE A 398 -5.05 6.84 1.69
N VAL A 399 -6.02 6.14 2.26
CA VAL A 399 -5.83 5.14 3.33
C VAL A 399 -6.65 3.89 3.05
N THR A 400 -6.12 2.72 3.42
CA THR A 400 -6.93 1.50 3.48
C THR A 400 -7.91 1.56 4.66
N VAL A 401 -9.07 0.92 4.50
CA VAL A 401 -9.97 0.56 5.61
C VAL A 401 -10.23 -0.93 5.53
N GLU A 402 -9.48 -1.69 6.32
CA GLU A 402 -9.30 -3.13 6.23
C GLU A 402 -9.63 -3.90 7.52
N PRO A 403 -10.77 -3.66 8.20
CA PRO A 403 -11.09 -4.45 9.39
C PRO A 403 -11.15 -5.94 9.08
N GLY A 404 -10.79 -6.75 10.09
CA GLY A 404 -10.89 -8.20 9.98
C GLY A 404 -11.07 -8.91 11.32
N ILE A 405 -11.63 -10.10 11.25
CA ILE A 405 -11.80 -11.03 12.37
C ILE A 405 -11.15 -12.37 12.01
N TYR A 406 -10.25 -12.85 12.85
CA TYR A 406 -9.44 -14.04 12.59
C TYR A 406 -9.51 -15.05 13.74
N PHE A 407 -9.62 -16.31 13.36
CA PHE A 407 -9.63 -17.49 14.22
C PHE A 407 -8.35 -18.30 13.96
N CYS A 408 -7.20 -17.71 14.26
CA CYS A 408 -5.91 -18.38 14.09
C CYS A 408 -5.63 -19.28 15.31
N ARG A 409 -5.85 -20.60 15.16
CA ARG A 409 -5.74 -21.56 16.27
C ARG A 409 -4.40 -21.49 17.01
N PRO A 410 -3.23 -21.61 16.35
CA PRO A 410 -1.96 -21.62 17.08
C PRO A 410 -1.74 -20.34 17.89
N TYR A 411 -2.15 -19.18 17.33
CA TYR A 411 -2.03 -17.89 17.99
C TYR A 411 -2.98 -17.76 19.19
N LEU A 412 -4.26 -18.08 18.99
CA LEU A 412 -5.30 -17.93 20.01
C LEU A 412 -5.08 -18.90 21.18
N GLU A 413 -4.77 -20.17 20.90
CA GLU A 413 -4.52 -21.15 21.95
C GLU A 413 -3.28 -20.80 22.79
N ALA A 414 -2.19 -20.39 22.13
CA ALA A 414 -0.96 -20.05 22.83
C ALA A 414 -1.05 -18.74 23.65
N SER A 415 -1.83 -17.75 23.18
CA SER A 415 -1.74 -16.38 23.71
C SER A 415 -2.99 -15.91 24.47
N PHE A 416 -4.17 -16.51 24.24
CA PHE A 416 -5.44 -15.99 24.75
C PHE A 416 -6.31 -17.02 25.45
N VAL A 417 -6.56 -18.17 24.83
CA VAL A 417 -7.54 -19.17 25.33
C VAL A 417 -7.16 -19.68 26.71
N HIS A 418 -5.86 -19.90 26.95
CA HIS A 418 -5.35 -20.36 28.24
C HIS A 418 -4.79 -19.22 29.13
N HIS A 419 -4.90 -17.96 28.69
CA HIS A 419 -4.38 -16.82 29.44
C HIS A 419 -5.28 -16.51 30.65
N PRO A 420 -4.74 -16.31 31.87
CA PRO A 420 -5.54 -16.10 33.09
C PRO A 420 -6.55 -14.94 33.02
N VAL A 421 -6.20 -13.88 32.28
CA VAL A 421 -7.06 -12.70 32.13
C VAL A 421 -8.05 -12.85 30.98
N HIS A 422 -7.61 -13.38 29.83
CA HIS A 422 -8.37 -13.35 28.57
C HIS A 422 -9.23 -14.60 28.38
N GLY A 423 -8.73 -15.77 28.80
CA GLY A 423 -9.39 -17.06 28.59
C GLY A 423 -10.79 -17.15 29.22
N ARG A 424 -11.04 -16.44 30.32
CA ARG A 424 -12.40 -16.37 30.93
C ARG A 424 -13.44 -15.75 29.99
N PHE A 425 -13.04 -14.83 29.12
CA PHE A 425 -13.91 -14.13 28.19
C PHE A 425 -14.10 -14.85 26.86
N ILE A 426 -13.39 -15.94 26.60
CA ILE A 426 -13.46 -16.68 25.33
C ILE A 426 -14.20 -17.99 25.59
N ASP A 427 -15.27 -18.25 24.82
CA ASP A 427 -15.93 -19.54 24.87
C ASP A 427 -15.24 -20.54 23.94
N GLY A 428 -14.35 -21.35 24.51
CA GLY A 428 -13.59 -22.35 23.75
C GLY A 428 -14.47 -23.33 22.97
N ARG A 429 -15.66 -23.68 23.47
CA ARG A 429 -16.56 -24.63 22.78
C ARG A 429 -17.17 -24.00 21.54
N VAL A 430 -17.56 -22.73 21.62
CA VAL A 430 -18.07 -21.97 20.46
C VAL A 430 -16.94 -21.69 19.48
N LEU A 431 -15.76 -21.29 19.97
CA LEU A 431 -14.59 -20.98 19.16
C LEU A 431 -14.18 -22.14 18.24
N GLU A 432 -14.34 -23.40 18.69
CA GLU A 432 -14.02 -24.57 17.86
C GLU A 432 -14.77 -24.60 16.53
N ALA A 433 -16.00 -24.09 16.50
CA ALA A 433 -16.82 -24.02 15.31
C ALA A 433 -16.32 -22.97 14.29
N PHE A 434 -15.51 -22.00 14.72
CA PHE A 434 -15.04 -20.88 13.89
C PHE A 434 -13.62 -21.09 13.32
N TYR A 435 -12.82 -22.01 13.87
CA TYR A 435 -11.49 -22.28 13.29
C TYR A 435 -11.51 -22.70 11.81
N PRO A 436 -12.49 -23.49 11.30
CA PRO A 436 -12.59 -23.79 9.87
C PRO A 436 -12.93 -22.57 8.99
N VAL A 437 -13.56 -21.54 9.55
CA VAL A 437 -13.79 -20.25 8.86
C VAL A 437 -12.45 -19.57 8.59
N GLY A 438 -11.50 -19.69 9.52
CA GLY A 438 -10.19 -19.07 9.42
C GLY A 438 -10.25 -17.58 9.69
N GLY A 439 -10.63 -16.76 8.71
CA GLY A 439 -10.69 -15.33 8.89
C GLY A 439 -11.49 -14.61 7.81
N VAL A 440 -11.96 -13.41 8.14
CA VAL A 440 -12.60 -12.51 7.20
C VAL A 440 -11.92 -11.15 7.30
N ARG A 441 -11.50 -10.61 6.16
CA ARG A 441 -11.05 -9.22 5.99
C ARG A 441 -11.75 -8.62 4.79
N ILE A 442 -12.09 -7.34 4.89
CA ILE A 442 -12.69 -6.56 3.82
C ILE A 442 -11.99 -5.21 3.78
N GLU A 443 -11.36 -4.90 2.66
CA GLU A 443 -10.47 -3.77 2.53
C GLU A 443 -10.76 -2.97 1.28
N ASP A 444 -10.82 -1.65 1.45
CA ASP A 444 -11.01 -0.69 0.39
C ASP A 444 -10.04 0.49 0.55
N ASP A 445 -9.56 1.02 -0.57
CA ASP A 445 -8.76 2.25 -0.65
C ASP A 445 -9.68 3.48 -0.63
N ILE A 446 -9.55 4.31 0.41
CA ILE A 446 -10.40 5.48 0.64
C ILE A 446 -9.61 6.77 0.45
N LEU A 447 -10.01 7.56 -0.55
CA LEU A 447 -9.55 8.92 -0.76
C LEU A 447 -10.28 9.88 0.19
N VAL A 448 -9.54 10.59 1.02
CA VAL A 448 -10.08 11.68 1.83
C VAL A 448 -10.33 12.88 0.91
N THR A 449 -11.59 13.27 0.76
CA THR A 449 -12.01 14.46 0.01
C THR A 449 -12.20 15.64 0.95
N GLU A 450 -12.50 16.83 0.42
CA GLU A 450 -12.80 18.02 1.24
C GLU A 450 -13.99 17.82 2.20
N ASN A 451 -14.92 16.93 1.88
CA ASN A 451 -16.19 16.78 2.62
C ASN A 451 -16.44 15.37 3.17
N GLY A 452 -15.50 14.42 3.01
CA GLY A 452 -15.71 13.02 3.42
C GLY A 452 -14.67 12.07 2.85
N GLY A 453 -15.07 10.82 2.61
CA GLY A 453 -14.28 9.80 1.94
C GLY A 453 -14.91 9.36 0.62
N GLU A 454 -14.11 9.22 -0.43
CA GLU A 454 -14.47 8.53 -1.67
C GLU A 454 -13.82 7.13 -1.64
N ASN A 455 -14.61 6.09 -1.87
CA ASN A 455 -14.10 4.74 -2.02
C ASN A 455 -13.61 4.54 -3.47
N LEU A 456 -12.33 4.30 -3.65
CA LEU A 456 -11.71 4.05 -4.96
C LEU A 456 -11.88 2.61 -5.42
N THR A 457 -12.15 1.69 -4.50
CA THR A 457 -12.25 0.26 -4.77
C THR A 457 -13.65 -0.11 -5.26
N THR A 458 -13.71 -0.84 -6.38
CA THR A 458 -14.97 -1.30 -7.00
C THR A 458 -15.08 -2.83 -7.07
N ALA A 459 -14.20 -3.54 -6.37
CA ALA A 459 -14.23 -4.99 -6.25
C ALA A 459 -15.55 -5.43 -5.58
N PRO A 460 -16.17 -6.54 -6.05
CA PRO A 460 -17.46 -7.01 -5.56
C PRO A 460 -17.41 -7.26 -4.05
N LYS A 461 -18.46 -6.87 -3.32
CA LYS A 461 -18.49 -6.93 -1.84
C LYS A 461 -19.85 -7.32 -1.29
N GLU A 462 -20.91 -7.31 -2.09
CA GLU A 462 -22.21 -7.80 -1.66
C GLU A 462 -22.33 -9.30 -1.92
N GLU A 463 -23.08 -10.03 -1.09
CA GLU A 463 -23.25 -11.49 -1.22
C GLU A 463 -23.84 -11.91 -2.58
N GLY A 464 -24.60 -11.04 -3.27
CA GLY A 464 -25.07 -11.31 -4.63
C GLY A 464 -24.03 -11.05 -5.73
N GLU A 465 -22.90 -10.42 -5.40
CA GLU A 465 -21.80 -10.13 -6.31
C GLU A 465 -20.60 -11.09 -6.14
N LEU A 466 -20.48 -11.69 -4.95
CA LEU A 466 -19.44 -12.65 -4.53
C LEU A 466 -19.87 -14.09 -4.80
#